data_AF-A7TAF2-F1
#
_entry.id   AF-A7TAF2-F1
#
_cell.length_a   1.000
_cell.length_b   1.000
_cell.length_c   1.000
_cell.angle_alpha   90.00
_cell.angle_beta   90.00
_cell.angle_gamma   90.00
#
_symmetry.space_group_name_H-M   'P 1'
#
loop_
_entity.id
_entity.type
_entity.pdbx_description
1 polymer ?
#
loop_
_entity_poly.entity_id
_entity_poly.type
_entity_poly.pdbx_seq_one_letter_code
_entity_poly.pdbx_strand_id
1 'polypeptide(L)'
;GINRTALREIKLLQELSHENVIGLLDVFGHKSSISLVFPFMETDLEVLIKDTCIVLSPADVKSFTIMTLKGLEYLHSHWILHR
;
A
#
# COMPACT_ATOMS: atom_id res chain seq x y z
N GLY A 1 6.17 19.30 -16.57
CA GLY A 1 4.76 18.99 -16.28
C GLY A 1 4.63 17.55 -15.85
N ILE A 2 3.65 17.22 -15.01
CA ILE A 2 3.42 15.85 -14.53
C ILE A 2 3.11 14.93 -15.72
N ASN A 3 3.73 13.75 -15.76
CA ASN A 3 3.49 12.75 -16.81
C ASN A 3 2.03 12.28 -16.78
N ARG A 4 1.37 12.21 -17.95
CA ARG A 4 -0.02 11.73 -18.07
C ARG A 4 -0.21 10.31 -17.52
N THR A 5 0.80 9.46 -17.61
CA THR A 5 0.77 8.11 -17.03
C THR A 5 0.69 8.17 -15.51
N ALA A 6 1.48 9.03 -14.87
CA ALA A 6 1.45 9.21 -13.41
C ALA A 6 0.09 9.74 -12.91
N LEU A 7 -0.55 10.66 -13.65
CA LEU A 7 -1.90 11.12 -13.32
C LEU A 7 -2.95 10.01 -13.43
N ARG A 8 -2.80 9.09 -14.39
CA ARG A 8 -3.68 7.93 -14.52
C ARG A 8 -3.49 6.94 -13.37
N GLU A 9 -2.26 6.66 -12.99
CA GLU A 9 -1.93 5.80 -11.84
C GLU A 9 -2.47 6.39 -10.53
N ILE A 10 -2.31 7.70 -10.32
CA ILE A 10 -2.89 8.41 -9.16
C ILE A 10 -4.40 8.21 -9.08
N LYS A 11 -5.12 8.40 -10.19
CA LYS A 11 -6.58 8.19 -10.20
C LYS A 11 -6.97 6.75 -9.89
N LEU A 12 -6.25 5.78 -10.46
CA LEU A 12 -6.47 4.37 -10.14
C LEU A 12 -6.25 4.10 -8.64
N LEU A 13 -5.20 4.67 -8.04
CA LEU A 13 -4.94 4.54 -6.60
C LEU A 13 -6.04 5.17 -5.73
N GLN A 14 -6.68 6.26 -6.18
CA GLN A 14 -7.81 6.89 -5.48
C GLN A 14 -9.08 6.03 -5.49
N GLU A 15 -9.22 5.13 -6.47
CA GLU A 15 -10.38 4.24 -6.60
C GLU A 15 -10.22 2.93 -5.80
N LEU A 16 -9.03 2.66 -5.25
CA LEU A 16 -8.80 1.46 -4.45
C LEU A 16 -9.39 1.60 -3.05
N SER A 17 -10.24 0.65 -2.67
CA SER A 17 -10.84 0.58 -1.34
C SER A 17 -10.83 -0.85 -0.85
N HIS A 18 -9.83 -1.19 -0.04
CA HIS A 18 -9.69 -2.52 0.55
C HIS A 18 -8.91 -2.43 1.87
N GLU A 19 -9.29 -3.20 2.88
CA GLU A 19 -8.67 -3.17 4.23
C GLU A 19 -7.16 -3.45 4.19
N ASN A 20 -6.72 -4.34 3.31
CA ASN A 20 -5.31 -4.71 3.15
C ASN A 20 -4.58 -3.95 2.03
N VAL A 21 -5.12 -2.82 1.54
CA VAL A 21 -4.47 -1.95 0.55
C VAL A 21 -4.54 -0.51 1.06
N ILE A 22 -3.40 0.16 1.17
CA ILE A 22 -3.37 1.55 1.65
C ILE A 22 -4.05 2.48 0.63
N GLY A 23 -5.05 3.22 1.09
CA GLY A 23 -5.81 4.15 0.27
C GLY A 23 -5.12 5.51 0.15
N LEU A 24 -5.14 6.09 -1.05
CA LEU A 24 -4.65 7.44 -1.31
C LEU A 24 -5.73 8.46 -0.91
N LEU A 25 -5.48 9.26 0.13
CA LEU A 25 -6.44 10.23 0.68
C LEU A 25 -6.50 11.51 -0.15
N ASP A 26 -5.34 12.03 -0.56
CA ASP A 26 -5.27 13.28 -1.31
C ASP A 26 -3.97 13.37 -2.13
N VAL A 27 -3.95 14.26 -3.13
CA VAL A 27 -2.80 14.53 -4.00
C VAL A 27 -2.63 16.02 -4.24
N PHE A 28 -1.44 16.52 -3.92
CA PHE A 28 -1.06 17.90 -4.18
C PHE A 28 0.03 17.97 -5.24
N GLY A 29 -0.14 18.87 -6.21
CA GLY A 29 0.89 19.19 -7.20
C GLY A 29 1.39 20.61 -7.02
N HIS A 30 2.71 20.80 -6.92
CA HIS A 30 3.32 22.13 -6.97
C HIS A 30 4.55 22.14 -7.88
N LYS A 31 4.53 22.97 -8.93
CA LYS A 31 5.59 23.04 -9.96
C LYS A 31 5.89 21.65 -10.57
N SER A 32 6.99 21.03 -10.13
CA SER A 32 7.49 19.74 -10.58
C SER A 32 7.43 18.66 -9.50
N SER A 33 6.88 18.95 -8.32
CA SER A 33 6.70 17.98 -7.23
C SER A 33 5.24 17.55 -7.10
N ILE A 34 5.06 16.29 -6.72
CA ILE A 34 3.78 15.68 -6.37
C ILE A 34 3.91 15.15 -4.95
N SER A 35 2.94 15.47 -4.11
CA SER A 35 2.80 14.92 -2.77
C SER A 35 1.58 14.01 -2.74
N LEU A 36 1.77 12.79 -2.26
CA LEU A 36 0.72 11.79 -2.07
C LEU A 36 0.44 11.67 -0.58
N VAL A 37 -0.83 11.75 -0.19
CA VAL A 37 -1.26 11.69 1.21
C VAL A 37 -1.87 10.34 1.50
N PHE A 38 -1.30 9.63 2.47
CA PHE A 38 -1.78 8.32 2.93
C PHE A 38 -2.10 8.37 4.43
N PRO A 39 -2.91 7.42 4.94
CA PRO A 39 -3.02 7.19 6.37
C PRO A 39 -1.65 6.90 6.98
N PHE A 40 -1.43 7.40 8.19
CA PHE A 40 -0.23 7.08 8.95
C PHE A 40 -0.28 5.62 9.41
N MET A 41 0.83 4.90 9.22
CA MET A 41 1.05 3.55 9.74
C MET A 41 2.24 3.60 10.70
N GLU A 42 2.07 3.07 11.91
CA GLU A 42 3.07 3.16 12.98
C GLU A 42 4.38 2.43 12.65
N THR A 43 4.28 1.32 11.92
CA THR A 43 5.42 0.47 11.57
C THR A 43 5.16 -0.28 10.27
N ASP A 44 6.15 -1.03 9.81
CA ASP A 44 6.07 -1.93 8.67
C ASP A 44 6.57 -3.34 9.05
N LEU A 45 6.37 -4.28 8.13
CA LEU A 45 6.72 -5.68 8.38
C LEU A 45 8.25 -5.91 8.43
N GLU A 46 9.05 -5.05 7.79
CA GLU A 46 10.51 -5.17 7.83
C GLU A 46 11.05 -4.85 9.22
N VAL A 47 10.55 -3.77 9.84
CA VAL A 47 10.89 -3.39 11.21
C VAL A 47 10.47 -4.51 12.18
N LEU A 48 9.24 -5.02 12.05
CA LEU A 48 8.74 -6.11 12.89
C LEU A 48 9.58 -7.41 12.77
N ILE A 49 10.02 -7.75 11.55
CA ILE A 49 10.84 -8.95 11.32
C ILE A 49 12.27 -8.78 11.89
N LYS A 50 12.82 -7.57 11.83
CA LYS A 50 14.19 -7.28 12.28
C LYS A 50 14.29 -7.06 13.79
N ASP A 51 13.19 -6.74 14.46
CA ASP A 51 13.17 -6.55 15.91
C ASP A 51 13.35 -7.89 16.64
N THR A 52 14.53 -8.07 17.26
CA THR A 52 14.87 -9.29 18.01
C THR A 52 14.13 -9.41 19.34
N CYS A 53 13.46 -8.35 19.80
CA CYS A 53 12.62 -8.38 20.99
C CYS A 53 11.23 -8.97 20.71
N ILE A 54 10.82 -9.04 19.43
CA ILE A 54 9.52 -9.55 19.02
C ILE A 54 9.67 -10.99 18.52
N VAL A 55 8.87 -11.91 19.06
CA VAL A 55 8.81 -13.29 18.58
C VAL A 55 7.55 -13.47 17.75
N LEU A 56 7.71 -13.57 16.43
CA LEU A 56 6.59 -13.87 15.52
C LEU A 56 6.25 -15.36 15.60
N SER A 57 5.06 -15.68 16.10
CA SER A 57 4.56 -17.05 16.14
C SER A 57 4.16 -17.51 14.72
N PRO A 58 4.01 -18.84 14.50
CA PRO A 58 3.45 -19.34 13.25
C PRO A 58 2.04 -18.79 12.92
N ALA A 59 1.27 -18.40 13.93
CA ALA A 59 -0.05 -17.79 13.76
C ALA A 59 0.06 -16.35 13.24
N ASP A 60 1.05 -15.58 13.70
CA ASP A 60 1.30 -14.21 13.25
C ASP A 60 1.74 -14.21 11.79
N VAL A 61 2.71 -15.08 11.45
CA VAL A 61 3.18 -15.26 10.07
C VAL A 61 2.02 -15.63 9.14
N LYS A 62 1.15 -16.55 9.58
CA LYS A 62 -0.06 -16.91 8.83
C LYS A 62 -0.99 -15.71 8.63
N SER A 63 -1.18 -14.89 9.66
CA SER A 63 -2.06 -13.73 9.62
C SER A 63 -1.54 -12.67 8.64
N PHE A 64 -0.25 -12.32 8.71
CA PHE A 64 0.38 -11.41 7.73
C PHE A 64 0.27 -11.96 6.32
N THR A 65 0.56 -13.24 6.12
CA THR A 65 0.44 -13.88 4.80
C THR A 65 -0.98 -13.78 4.24
N ILE A 66 -2.00 -14.05 5.05
CA ILE A 66 -3.40 -13.94 4.63
C ILE A 66 -3.75 -12.50 4.28
N MET A 67 -3.36 -11.51 5.10
CA MET A 67 -3.63 -10.10 4.82
C MET A 67 -2.96 -9.64 3.51
N THR A 68 -1.69 -10.02 3.29
CA THR A 68 -0.99 -9.73 2.04
C THR A 68 -1.68 -10.37 0.84
N LEU A 69 -2.06 -11.65 0.94
CA LEU A 69 -2.72 -12.35 -0.15
C LEU A 69 -4.10 -11.78 -0.46
N LYS A 70 -4.88 -11.37 0.54
CA LYS A 70 -6.16 -10.67 0.33
C LYS A 70 -5.97 -9.33 -0.39
N GLY A 71 -4.96 -8.55 0.00
CA GLY A 71 -4.62 -7.32 -0.69
C GLY A 71 -4.23 -7.56 -2.15
N LEU A 72 -3.39 -8.57 -2.41
CA LEU A 72 -3.00 -8.95 -3.77
C LEU A 72 -4.17 -9.49 -4.59
N GLU A 73 -5.04 -10.32 -4.02
CA GLU A 73 -6.27 -10.82 -4.66
C GLU A 73 -7.14 -9.64 -5.12
N TYR A 74 -7.37 -8.67 -4.23
CA TYR A 74 -8.11 -7.46 -4.57
C TYR A 74 -7.46 -6.70 -5.73
N LEU A 75 -6.15 -6.43 -5.68
CA LEU A 75 -5.42 -5.74 -6.75
C LEU A 75 -5.50 -6.50 -8.07
N HIS A 76 -5.28 -7.82 -8.05
CA HIS A 76 -5.31 -8.66 -9.24
C HIS A 76 -6.71 -8.76 -9.85
N SER A 77 -7.78 -8.74 -9.04
CA SER A 77 -9.15 -8.66 -9.54
C SER A 77 -9.46 -7.34 -10.28
N HIS A 78 -8.70 -6.28 -9.97
CA HIS A 78 -8.75 -4.98 -10.64
C HIS A 78 -7.69 -4.82 -11.74
N TRP A 79 -7.03 -5.92 -12.15
CA TRP A 79 -5.97 -5.93 -13.18
C TRP A 79 -4.75 -5.05 -12.83
N ILE A 80 -4.51 -4.83 -11.55
CA ILE A 80 -3.37 -4.06 -11.05
C ILE A 80 -2.33 -5.04 -10.53
N LEU A 81 -1.09 -4.91 -11.00
CA LEU A 81 0.04 -5.66 -10.51
C LEU A 81 0.87 -4.77 -9.58
N HIS A 82 1.03 -5.17 -8.31
CA HIS A 82 1.95 -4.53 -7.38
C HIS A 82 3.39 -4.97 -7.74
N ARG A 83 4.17 -4.06 -8.31
CA ARG A 83 5.53 -4.31 -8.83
C ARG A 83 6.58 -3.62 -7.97
#